data_AF-A0A2I1GSI1-F1
#
_entry.id   AF-A0A2I1GSI1-F1
#
_cell.length_a   1.000
_cell.length_b   1.000
_cell.length_c   1.000
_cell.angle_alpha   90.00
_cell.angle_beta   90.00
_cell.angle_gamma   90.00
#
_symmetry.space_group_name_H-M   'P 1'
#
loop_
_entity.id
_entity.type
_entity.pdbx_description
1 polymer ?
#
loop_
_entity_poly.entity_id
_entity_poly.type
_entity_poly.pdbx_seq_one_letter_code
_entity_poly.pdbx_strand_id
1 'polypeptide(L)'
;MEEPTRLSYFPHRQEGGYGDIEKHTSSNPGDPSFWKTPGSEQVNVTPSAPPPPESLYESNTEREETESDEEYARRILREEQENYMRYSQGNIGQPGSNVRGSYPYPPGEEGNYYDGGNPVQAGVQGPPPTLYDPKLPKAYMDPNVQRQLQKKRLWRPYFTYLVTLIQLVLLIYEFVYNQKETGSLIQTKPSVNLLIGPYASPTLIRLGARFVPCMKPIQSIPDGAVFPCIDQSLPDITQGQCTLESLCGLGGFNNGKPNQWFRFITPIFLHGGVVHFLVNMIFQLQTGRQVESDMGWWRYSIIYMGSGIFGFIFGANFSSVTIPSLGASGSLFGIIGVLLIDLLQNWKLVVSPCWELTKLLLVIIFSFLLGLIPIIDNFSHIGGFIMGILLGLVLMPTITFSKVHKRFNWVLRIIALPIAALLFYFLITNFYNNDDPAQSCPWCKYLNCAPIAGWCDIDGIKNATTTSNPNNP
;
A
#
# COMPACT_ATOMS: atom_id res chain seq x y z
N MET A 1 -4.44 4.32 -16.40
CA MET A 1 -4.17 3.65 -15.11
C MET A 1 -4.76 4.56 -14.05
N GLU A 2 -5.91 4.20 -13.52
CA GLU A 2 -6.56 4.92 -12.42
C GLU A 2 -5.70 4.80 -11.15
N GLU A 3 -5.60 5.86 -10.36
CA GLU A 3 -4.97 5.84 -9.04
C GLU A 3 -5.62 4.77 -8.13
N PRO A 4 -4.82 4.01 -7.35
CA PRO A 4 -5.39 3.13 -6.35
C PRO A 4 -6.16 3.95 -5.32
N THR A 5 -7.44 3.62 -5.16
CA THR A 5 -8.37 4.38 -4.32
C THR A 5 -7.88 4.45 -2.88
N ARG A 6 -7.75 5.67 -2.40
CA ARG A 6 -7.39 6.04 -1.04
C ARG A 6 -8.34 5.40 -0.02
N LEU A 7 -7.81 4.57 0.89
CA LEU A 7 -8.44 4.33 2.20
C LEU A 7 -8.11 5.53 3.11
N SER A 8 -8.46 6.74 2.69
CA SER A 8 -8.46 7.91 3.58
C SER A 8 -9.85 8.05 4.19
N TYR A 9 -9.89 8.42 5.47
CA TYR A 9 -11.09 8.78 6.23
C TYR A 9 -11.84 10.03 5.70
N PHE A 10 -11.62 10.38 4.43
CA PHE A 10 -12.22 11.53 3.74
C PHE A 10 -12.56 11.11 2.30
N PRO A 11 -13.82 11.32 1.85
CA PRO A 11 -14.28 10.84 0.55
C PRO A 11 -13.76 11.66 -0.64
N HIS A 12 -13.57 10.95 -1.76
CA HIS A 12 -13.48 11.54 -3.10
C HIS A 12 -14.88 11.88 -3.64
N ARG A 13 -14.97 13.01 -4.36
CA ARG A 13 -16.09 13.37 -5.25
C ARG A 13 -15.78 12.79 -6.63
N GLN A 14 -16.64 11.92 -7.15
CA GLN A 14 -16.71 11.72 -8.60
C GLN A 14 -17.53 12.85 -9.21
N GLU A 15 -17.00 13.45 -10.28
CA GLU A 15 -17.67 14.42 -11.12
C GLU A 15 -18.97 13.83 -11.68
N GLY A 16 -20.08 14.50 -11.39
CA GLY A 16 -21.32 14.27 -12.13
C GLY A 16 -21.17 14.91 -13.48
N GLY A 17 -21.11 14.08 -14.52
CA GLY A 17 -21.35 14.51 -15.90
C GLY A 17 -22.66 15.28 -15.98
N TYR A 18 -22.59 16.43 -16.63
CA TYR A 18 -23.73 17.25 -16.99
C TYR A 18 -24.71 16.37 -17.78
N GLY A 19 -25.98 16.34 -17.36
CA GLY A 19 -27.04 15.75 -18.15
C GLY A 19 -27.21 16.55 -19.44
N ASP A 20 -26.90 15.91 -20.56
CA ASP A 20 -27.30 16.37 -21.87
C ASP A 20 -28.84 16.31 -21.96
N ILE A 21 -29.42 17.48 -22.20
CA ILE A 21 -30.81 17.62 -22.64
C ILE A 21 -30.85 17.17 -24.10
N GLU A 22 -30.94 15.86 -24.35
CA GLU A 22 -31.37 15.35 -25.66
C GLU A 22 -32.88 15.55 -25.80
N LYS A 23 -33.23 16.67 -26.42
CA LYS A 23 -34.53 16.81 -27.09
C LYS A 23 -34.59 15.80 -28.24
N HIS A 24 -35.35 14.74 -28.05
CA HIS A 24 -35.91 13.99 -29.16
C HIS A 24 -36.81 14.92 -30.00
N THR A 25 -36.30 15.41 -31.12
CA THR A 25 -37.14 15.84 -32.25
C THR A 25 -36.92 14.87 -33.40
N SER A 26 -37.76 13.83 -33.42
CA SER A 26 -38.15 13.14 -34.65
C SER A 26 -39.07 14.08 -35.41
N SER A 27 -38.70 14.46 -36.64
CA SER A 27 -39.64 14.62 -37.75
C SER A 27 -38.93 15.05 -39.03
N ASN A 28 -39.18 14.31 -40.10
CA ASN A 28 -39.12 14.78 -41.49
C ASN A 28 -40.03 13.85 -42.32
N PRO A 29 -40.66 14.28 -43.43
CA PRO A 29 -40.83 15.64 -43.96
C PRO A 29 -42.31 15.97 -44.30
N GLY A 30 -42.61 17.26 -44.46
CA GLY A 30 -43.91 17.76 -44.92
C GLY A 30 -43.89 19.28 -45.13
N ASP A 31 -43.28 19.70 -46.24
CA ASP A 31 -43.59 20.81 -47.16
C ASP A 31 -44.58 21.94 -46.73
N PRO A 32 -44.54 23.13 -47.36
CA PRO A 32 -43.49 24.15 -47.47
C PRO A 32 -43.98 25.50 -46.89
N SER A 33 -43.08 26.50 -46.85
CA SER A 33 -43.28 27.82 -47.47
C SER A 33 -42.76 29.03 -46.66
N PHE A 34 -42.08 29.90 -47.41
CA PHE A 34 -42.07 31.36 -47.28
C PHE A 34 -41.09 32.06 -46.30
N TRP A 35 -39.90 32.30 -46.86
CA TRP A 35 -39.13 33.55 -46.78
C TRP A 35 -39.96 34.82 -46.48
N LYS A 36 -39.44 35.69 -45.61
CA LYS A 36 -39.27 37.16 -45.82
C LYS A 36 -38.76 37.87 -44.54
N THR A 37 -37.59 38.51 -44.64
CA THR A 37 -37.33 39.82 -44.01
C THR A 37 -37.87 40.92 -44.91
N PRO A 38 -38.42 42.03 -44.38
CA PRO A 38 -37.72 43.32 -44.41
C PRO A 38 -38.01 44.19 -43.15
N GLY A 39 -37.10 45.07 -42.70
CA GLY A 39 -36.99 46.48 -43.12
C GLY A 39 -37.34 47.39 -41.92
N SER A 40 -36.38 48.06 -41.30
CA SER A 40 -35.98 49.47 -41.52
C SER A 40 -36.86 50.50 -40.78
N GLU A 41 -36.34 51.11 -39.72
CA GLU A 41 -36.47 52.56 -39.53
C GLU A 41 -35.32 53.13 -38.65
N GLN A 42 -35.00 54.38 -38.94
CA GLN A 42 -33.69 55.04 -38.84
C GLN A 42 -33.61 56.06 -37.67
N VAL A 43 -32.46 56.13 -36.95
CA VAL A 43 -31.45 57.24 -36.92
C VAL A 43 -31.88 58.48 -36.08
N ASN A 44 -31.11 59.18 -35.22
CA ASN A 44 -29.69 59.59 -35.06
C ASN A 44 -29.47 60.00 -33.56
N VAL A 45 -28.27 60.06 -32.95
CA VAL A 45 -27.23 61.12 -33.04
C VAL A 45 -25.90 60.61 -32.44
N THR A 46 -24.76 60.95 -33.08
CA THR A 46 -23.36 60.91 -32.55
C THR A 46 -22.77 62.35 -32.64
N PRO A 47 -21.59 62.75 -32.06
CA PRO A 47 -20.44 61.93 -31.66
C PRO A 47 -19.60 62.35 -30.40
N SER A 48 -18.66 61.46 -30.08
CA SER A 48 -17.28 61.68 -29.60
C SER A 48 -16.98 62.15 -28.16
N ALA A 49 -16.47 61.19 -27.37
CA ALA A 49 -15.23 61.34 -26.58
C ALA A 49 -14.43 60.02 -26.71
N PRO A 50 -13.09 60.06 -26.84
CA PRO A 50 -12.29 58.84 -27.05
C PRO A 50 -12.27 57.98 -25.79
N PRO A 51 -12.26 56.64 -25.91
CA PRO A 51 -11.99 55.78 -24.76
C PRO A 51 -10.55 56.02 -24.26
N PRO A 52 -10.31 55.98 -22.94
CA PRO A 52 -8.97 56.04 -22.37
C PRO A 52 -8.11 54.84 -22.84
N PRO A 53 -6.78 54.97 -22.83
CA PRO A 53 -5.88 54.08 -23.53
C PRO A 53 -5.96 52.63 -23.06
N GLU A 54 -5.93 51.75 -24.05
CA GLU A 54 -5.79 50.31 -23.99
C GLU A 54 -4.40 49.95 -23.42
N SER A 55 -4.26 50.03 -22.10
CA SER A 55 -3.11 49.47 -21.38
C SER A 55 -3.48 49.26 -19.92
N LEU A 56 -4.14 48.13 -19.63
CA LEU A 56 -4.15 47.45 -18.32
C LEU A 56 -4.89 46.10 -18.35
N TYR A 57 -5.33 45.64 -19.53
CA TYR A 57 -5.65 44.23 -19.76
C TYR A 57 -4.51 43.55 -20.51
N GLU A 58 -3.30 43.59 -19.95
CA GLU A 58 -2.37 42.49 -20.15
C GLU A 58 -2.81 41.36 -19.23
N SER A 59 -3.62 40.49 -19.83
CA SER A 59 -3.66 39.06 -19.55
C SER A 59 -2.27 38.55 -19.14
N ASN A 60 -2.03 38.49 -17.83
CA ASN A 60 -1.17 37.49 -17.24
C ASN A 60 -2.07 36.49 -16.50
N THR A 61 -2.86 35.76 -17.29
CA THR A 61 -3.13 34.35 -17.02
C THR A 61 -1.80 33.60 -17.04
N GLU A 62 -1.00 33.76 -15.99
CA GLU A 62 -0.07 32.72 -15.61
C GLU A 62 -0.92 31.60 -15.01
N ARG A 63 -1.23 30.65 -15.90
CA ARG A 63 -1.62 29.27 -15.67
C ARG A 63 -1.27 28.79 -14.24
N GLU A 64 -2.19 28.97 -13.29
CA GLU A 64 -2.25 28.10 -12.11
C GLU A 64 -2.76 26.75 -12.60
N GLU A 65 -1.83 25.79 -12.69
CA GLU A 65 -2.13 24.39 -12.91
C GLU A 65 -3.20 23.95 -11.90
N THR A 66 -4.39 23.66 -12.39
CA THR A 66 -5.47 22.85 -11.80
C THR A 66 -5.20 22.39 -10.35
N GLU A 67 -5.59 23.21 -9.38
CA GLU A 67 -5.70 22.77 -7.99
C GLU A 67 -6.68 21.60 -7.95
N SER A 68 -6.20 20.41 -7.59
CA SER A 68 -7.06 19.24 -7.46
C SER A 68 -8.16 19.49 -6.42
N ASP A 69 -9.37 18.96 -6.63
CA ASP A 69 -10.47 18.98 -5.64
C ASP A 69 -10.01 18.53 -4.23
N GLU A 70 -8.95 17.72 -4.18
CA GLU A 70 -8.31 17.21 -2.99
C GLU A 70 -7.48 18.26 -2.22
N GLU A 71 -6.78 19.12 -2.95
CA GLU A 71 -5.99 20.22 -2.38
C GLU A 71 -6.93 21.32 -1.86
N TYR A 72 -8.03 21.57 -2.58
CA TYR A 72 -9.12 22.42 -2.13
C TYR A 72 -9.77 21.89 -0.83
N ALA A 73 -10.12 20.60 -0.77
CA ALA A 73 -10.73 20.01 0.43
C ALA A 73 -9.79 20.02 1.64
N ARG A 74 -8.48 19.78 1.42
CA ARG A 74 -7.46 19.92 2.47
C ARG A 74 -7.30 21.35 2.92
N ARG A 75 -7.38 22.32 2.00
CA ARG A 75 -7.33 23.74 2.33
C ARG A 75 -8.52 24.14 3.18
N ILE A 76 -9.74 23.78 2.80
CA ILE A 76 -10.96 24.05 3.58
C ILE A 76 -10.90 23.38 4.96
N LEU A 77 -10.47 22.12 5.06
CA LEU A 77 -10.30 21.47 6.37
C LEU A 77 -9.22 22.13 7.21
N ARG A 78 -8.12 22.58 6.61
CA ARG A 78 -7.05 23.30 7.30
C ARG A 78 -7.54 24.68 7.76
N GLU A 79 -8.30 25.39 6.94
CA GLU A 79 -8.94 26.67 7.26
C GLU A 79 -10.00 26.52 8.35
N GLU A 80 -10.82 25.46 8.32
CA GLU A 80 -11.82 25.15 9.33
C GLU A 80 -11.15 24.77 10.66
N GLN A 81 -10.03 24.03 10.59
CA GLN A 81 -9.22 23.66 11.74
C GLN A 81 -8.47 24.88 12.33
N GLU A 82 -7.98 25.80 11.50
CA GLU A 82 -7.40 27.08 11.92
C GLU A 82 -8.46 28.01 12.52
N ASN A 83 -9.65 28.07 11.92
CA ASN A 83 -10.79 28.84 12.45
C ASN A 83 -11.26 28.28 13.79
N TYR A 84 -11.31 26.96 13.94
CA TYR A 84 -11.64 26.32 15.22
C TYR A 84 -10.55 26.57 16.28
N MET A 85 -9.27 26.55 15.89
CA MET A 85 -8.16 26.89 16.78
C MET A 85 -8.21 28.36 17.22
N ARG A 86 -8.54 29.27 16.30
CA ARG A 86 -8.73 30.71 16.58
C ARG A 86 -9.93 30.93 17.53
N TYR A 87 -11.00 30.15 17.39
CA TYR A 87 -12.14 30.16 18.29
C TYR A 87 -11.82 29.60 19.69
N SER A 88 -11.01 28.53 19.76
CA SER A 88 -10.62 27.91 21.03
C SER A 88 -9.63 28.75 21.83
N GLN A 89 -8.76 29.51 21.15
CA GLN A 89 -7.81 30.43 21.78
C GLN A 89 -8.47 31.76 22.19
N GLY A 90 -9.56 32.15 21.51
CA GLY A 90 -10.33 33.36 21.83
C GLY A 90 -11.15 33.29 23.13
N ASN A 91 -11.19 32.13 23.81
CA ASN A 91 -12.00 31.93 25.02
C ASN A 91 -11.18 31.74 26.32
N ILE A 92 -9.89 32.09 26.29
CA ILE A 92 -9.09 32.29 27.52
C ILE A 92 -8.99 33.80 27.72
N GLY A 93 -9.77 34.30 28.69
CA GLY A 93 -10.05 35.72 28.86
C GLY A 93 -8.84 36.65 28.89
N GLN A 94 -8.95 37.77 28.18
CA GLN A 94 -8.40 39.04 28.63
C GLN A 94 -9.54 40.06 28.73
N PRO A 95 -9.73 40.71 29.89
CA PRO A 95 -10.67 41.81 30.00
C PRO A 95 -10.07 43.05 29.32
N GLY A 96 -10.69 43.48 28.23
CA GLY A 96 -10.47 44.81 27.64
C GLY A 96 -9.52 44.85 26.45
N SER A 97 -10.06 44.67 25.24
CA SER A 97 -9.58 45.38 24.05
C SER A 97 -10.63 45.30 22.95
N ASN A 98 -11.19 46.46 22.58
CA ASN A 98 -12.01 46.65 21.39
C ASN A 98 -11.19 46.25 20.16
N VAL A 99 -11.59 45.19 19.45
CA VAL A 99 -11.17 44.95 18.07
C VAL A 99 -12.42 44.97 17.19
N ARG A 100 -12.61 46.12 16.52
CA ARG A 100 -13.48 46.27 15.35
C ARG A 100 -12.90 45.39 14.22
N GLY A 101 -13.64 44.36 13.84
CA GLY A 101 -13.40 43.58 12.62
C GLY A 101 -14.66 43.60 11.78
N SER A 102 -14.71 44.55 10.85
CA SER A 102 -15.77 44.77 9.87
C SER A 102 -15.72 43.72 8.76
N TYR A 103 -16.82 43.00 8.54
CA TYR A 103 -17.05 42.25 7.30
C TYR A 103 -17.53 43.22 6.21
N PRO A 104 -16.97 43.20 4.98
CA PRO A 104 -17.52 43.97 3.88
C PRO A 104 -18.77 43.25 3.34
N TYR A 105 -19.94 43.89 3.49
CA TYR A 105 -21.13 43.55 2.72
C TYR A 105 -20.94 43.99 1.25
N PRO A 106 -21.50 43.26 0.27
CA PRO A 106 -21.61 43.78 -1.09
C PRO A 106 -22.58 44.98 -1.11
N PRO A 107 -22.30 46.05 -1.88
CA PRO A 107 -23.12 47.25 -1.87
C PRO A 107 -24.37 47.10 -2.76
N GLY A 108 -25.52 47.51 -2.20
CA GLY A 108 -26.67 48.00 -2.97
C GLY A 108 -27.86 47.04 -3.13
N GLU A 109 -28.81 47.09 -2.21
CA GLU A 109 -30.14 47.68 -2.49
C GLU A 109 -30.90 47.86 -1.16
N GLU A 110 -31.17 49.11 -0.81
CA GLU A 110 -32.00 49.51 0.33
C GLU A 110 -33.47 49.15 0.05
N GLY A 111 -34.10 48.44 0.99
CA GLY A 111 -35.54 48.18 0.97
C GLY A 111 -36.08 47.95 2.38
N ASN A 112 -36.61 49.02 2.96
CA ASN A 112 -37.17 49.09 4.31
C ASN A 112 -38.22 48.01 4.62
N TYR A 113 -38.12 47.38 5.81
CA TYR A 113 -39.30 46.98 6.57
C TYR A 113 -39.09 47.27 8.05
N TYR A 114 -39.74 48.34 8.52
CA TYR A 114 -40.01 48.54 9.94
C TYR A 114 -41.22 47.66 10.29
N ASP A 115 -41.06 46.73 11.21
CA ASP A 115 -42.18 46.24 12.02
C ASP A 115 -41.92 46.60 13.48
N GLY A 116 -42.95 47.15 14.12
CA GLY A 116 -42.87 47.83 15.39
C GLY A 116 -42.82 46.89 16.59
N GLY A 117 -42.15 47.36 17.64
CA GLY A 117 -42.58 47.10 19.02
C GLY A 117 -42.39 45.69 19.57
N ASN A 118 -41.13 45.30 19.82
CA ASN A 118 -40.69 44.63 21.06
C ASN A 118 -39.17 44.39 21.00
N PRO A 119 -38.42 44.52 22.11
CA PRO A 119 -37.02 44.10 22.14
C PRO A 119 -36.97 42.57 22.00
N VAL A 120 -36.56 42.09 20.84
CA VAL A 120 -36.18 40.69 20.65
C VAL A 120 -35.00 40.44 21.58
N GLN A 121 -35.23 39.63 22.63
CA GLN A 121 -34.16 39.08 23.46
C GLN A 121 -33.05 38.56 22.54
N ALA A 122 -31.81 38.97 22.82
CA ALA A 122 -30.63 38.43 22.16
C ALA A 122 -30.67 36.90 22.27
N GLY A 123 -31.14 36.25 21.20
CA GLY A 123 -31.13 34.81 21.08
C GLY A 123 -29.67 34.40 21.20
N VAL A 124 -29.40 33.55 22.19
CA VAL A 124 -28.17 32.77 22.27
C VAL A 124 -28.03 32.10 20.91
N GLN A 125 -27.18 32.65 20.05
CA GLN A 125 -26.81 32.01 18.79
C GLN A 125 -26.20 30.69 19.19
N GLY A 126 -26.95 29.61 18.96
CA GLY A 126 -26.41 28.26 19.04
C GLY A 126 -25.19 28.14 18.13
N PRO A 127 -24.34 27.14 18.35
CA PRO A 127 -23.20 26.89 17.46
C PRO A 127 -23.67 26.87 16.00
N PRO A 128 -22.86 27.38 15.05
CA PRO A 128 -23.26 27.47 13.65
C PRO A 128 -23.71 26.10 13.16
N PRO A 129 -24.72 26.02 12.28
CA PRO A 129 -25.20 24.75 11.76
C PRO A 129 -24.01 24.01 11.15
N THR A 130 -23.70 22.84 11.68
CA THR A 130 -22.73 21.92 11.07
C THR A 130 -23.14 21.75 9.63
N LEU A 131 -22.28 22.11 8.68
CA LEU A 131 -22.52 21.91 7.26
C LEU A 131 -22.66 20.40 7.03
N TYR A 132 -23.89 19.90 7.07
CA TYR A 132 -24.20 18.50 6.84
C TYR A 132 -23.95 18.22 5.36
N ASP A 133 -22.79 17.66 5.01
CA ASP A 133 -22.59 17.08 3.69
C ASP A 133 -23.40 15.77 3.64
N PRO A 134 -24.44 15.67 2.79
CA PRO A 134 -25.28 14.48 2.68
C PRO A 134 -24.50 13.22 2.27
N LYS A 135 -23.28 13.38 1.75
CA LYS A 135 -22.41 12.28 1.31
C LYS A 135 -21.62 11.63 2.45
N LEU A 136 -21.53 12.26 3.62
CA LEU A 136 -20.78 11.71 4.76
C LEU A 136 -21.62 10.68 5.55
N PRO A 137 -21.03 9.54 5.94
CA PRO A 137 -21.67 8.57 6.81
C PRO A 137 -22.17 9.19 8.12
N LYS A 138 -23.33 8.76 8.59
CA LYS A 138 -23.94 9.25 9.84
C LYS A 138 -23.03 9.13 11.07
N ALA A 139 -22.06 8.20 11.05
CA ALA A 139 -21.11 8.03 12.14
C ALA A 139 -20.21 9.26 12.38
N TYR A 140 -19.98 10.11 11.36
CA TYR A 140 -19.24 11.37 11.52
C TYR A 140 -20.00 12.41 12.36
N MET A 141 -21.31 12.24 12.55
CA MET A 141 -22.13 13.13 13.36
C MET A 141 -22.09 12.79 14.85
N ASP A 142 -21.48 11.66 15.24
CA ASP A 142 -21.30 11.29 16.65
C ASP A 142 -20.20 12.17 17.28
N PRO A 143 -20.51 12.97 18.33
CA PRO A 143 -19.54 13.85 18.98
C PRO A 143 -18.33 13.10 19.55
N ASN A 144 -18.51 11.85 19.99
CA ASN A 144 -17.41 11.02 20.49
C ASN A 144 -16.48 10.58 19.35
N VAL A 145 -17.04 10.29 18.17
CA VAL A 145 -16.26 9.97 16.97
C VAL A 145 -15.47 11.20 16.51
N GLN A 146 -16.12 12.36 16.41
CA GLN A 146 -15.45 13.62 16.05
C GLN A 146 -14.29 13.95 17.00
N ARG A 147 -14.49 13.81 18.31
CA ARG A 147 -13.44 14.04 19.31
C ARG A 147 -12.26 13.06 19.16
N GLN A 148 -12.51 11.82 18.76
CA GLN A 148 -11.46 10.84 18.50
C GLN A 148 -10.68 11.20 17.22
N LEU A 149 -11.38 11.60 16.15
CA LEU A 149 -10.78 12.04 14.90
C LEU A 149 -9.92 13.30 15.08
N GLN A 150 -10.40 14.29 15.85
CA GLN A 150 -9.64 15.50 16.18
C GLN A 150 -8.34 15.21 16.94
N LYS A 151 -8.29 14.12 17.71
CA LYS A 151 -7.08 13.69 18.43
C LYS A 151 -6.17 12.81 17.59
N LYS A 152 -6.59 12.37 16.40
CA LYS A 152 -5.80 11.51 15.54
C LYS A 152 -4.65 12.33 14.96
N ARG A 153 -3.43 12.00 15.38
CA ARG A 153 -2.21 12.59 14.85
C ARG A 153 -1.75 11.79 13.64
N LEU A 154 -1.51 12.48 12.53
CA LEU A 154 -0.80 11.91 11.38
C LEU A 154 0.70 11.85 11.69
N TRP A 155 1.30 10.70 11.43
CA TRP A 155 2.71 10.45 11.65
C TRP A 155 3.51 10.65 10.37
N ARG A 156 4.78 11.02 10.53
CA ARG A 156 5.71 11.00 9.39
C ARG A 156 6.14 9.55 9.14
N PRO A 157 6.11 9.07 7.89
CA PRO A 157 6.34 7.67 7.55
C PRO A 157 7.83 7.33 7.44
N TYR A 158 8.55 7.52 8.56
CA TYR A 158 10.00 7.37 8.62
C TYR A 158 10.46 5.94 8.35
N PHE A 159 9.73 4.93 8.83
CA PHE A 159 10.11 3.53 8.67
C PHE A 159 10.03 3.11 7.20
N THR A 160 8.95 3.46 6.50
CA THR A 160 8.75 3.18 5.07
C THR A 160 9.90 3.75 4.25
N TYR A 161 10.27 5.01 4.48
CA TYR A 161 11.39 5.62 3.75
C TYR A 161 12.73 4.97 4.08
N LEU A 162 12.98 4.64 5.35
CA LEU A 162 14.21 3.98 5.76
C LEU A 162 14.33 2.58 5.12
N VAL A 163 13.28 1.77 5.18
CA VAL A 163 13.31 0.41 4.64
C VAL A 163 13.39 0.42 3.10
N THR A 164 12.70 1.35 2.42
CA THR A 164 12.87 1.57 0.98
C THR A 164 14.31 1.93 0.62
N LEU A 165 14.96 2.83 1.39
CA LEU A 165 16.36 3.19 1.15
C LEU A 165 17.29 1.97 1.32
N ILE A 166 17.08 1.18 2.37
CA ILE A 166 17.85 -0.05 2.60
C ILE A 166 17.67 -1.03 1.43
N GLN A 167 16.44 -1.24 0.99
CA GLN A 167 16.13 -2.12 -0.14
C GLN A 167 16.74 -1.63 -1.45
N LEU A 168 16.77 -0.32 -1.69
CA LEU A 168 17.42 0.26 -2.87
C LEU A 168 18.94 0.05 -2.82
N VAL A 169 19.58 0.32 -1.68
CA VAL A 169 21.02 0.11 -1.51
C VAL A 169 21.38 -1.36 -1.69
N LEU A 170 20.57 -2.27 -1.15
CA LEU A 170 20.78 -3.71 -1.32
C LEU A 170 20.51 -4.17 -2.74
N LEU A 171 19.52 -3.63 -3.45
CA LEU A 171 19.34 -3.89 -4.88
C LEU A 171 20.60 -3.51 -5.68
N ILE A 172 21.16 -2.32 -5.43
CA ILE A 172 22.40 -1.89 -6.10
C ILE A 172 23.55 -2.87 -5.75
N TYR A 173 23.66 -3.28 -4.49
CA TYR A 173 24.66 -4.23 -4.06
C TYR A 173 24.48 -5.62 -4.71
N GLU A 174 23.24 -6.10 -4.87
CA GLU A 174 22.92 -7.35 -5.58
C GLU A 174 23.43 -7.31 -7.02
N PHE A 175 23.22 -6.20 -7.73
CA PHE A 175 23.72 -6.01 -9.10
C PHE A 175 25.24 -5.95 -9.18
N VAL A 176 25.88 -5.17 -8.30
CA VAL A 176 27.34 -5.06 -8.25
C VAL A 176 27.98 -6.40 -7.94
N TYR A 177 27.43 -7.13 -6.97
CA TYR A 177 27.89 -8.45 -6.60
C TYR A 177 27.68 -9.44 -7.75
N ASN A 178 26.51 -9.42 -8.40
CA ASN A 178 26.26 -10.30 -9.54
C ASN A 178 27.23 -10.03 -10.71
N GLN A 179 27.48 -8.77 -11.05
CA GLN A 179 28.45 -8.39 -12.09
C GLN A 179 29.86 -8.89 -11.75
N LYS A 180 30.26 -8.85 -10.48
CA LYS A 180 31.56 -9.36 -10.03
C LYS A 180 31.67 -10.87 -10.21
N GLU A 181 30.60 -11.61 -9.92
CA GLU A 181 30.63 -13.07 -9.97
C GLU A 181 30.37 -13.63 -11.38
N THR A 182 29.39 -13.12 -12.12
CA THR A 182 28.99 -13.66 -13.43
C THR A 182 29.59 -12.91 -14.62
N GLY A 183 30.24 -11.77 -14.39
CA GLY A 183 30.65 -10.85 -15.46
C GLY A 183 29.48 -10.11 -16.12
N SER A 184 28.23 -10.28 -15.63
CA SER A 184 27.03 -9.65 -16.18
C SER A 184 26.10 -9.07 -15.11
N LEU A 185 25.49 -7.92 -15.37
CA LEU A 185 24.52 -7.30 -14.47
C LEU A 185 23.20 -8.07 -14.43
N ILE A 186 22.81 -8.63 -15.57
CA ILE A 186 21.56 -9.36 -15.75
C ILE A 186 21.92 -10.82 -16.02
N GLN A 187 21.20 -11.73 -15.35
CA GLN A 187 21.29 -13.14 -15.65
C GLN A 187 20.41 -13.48 -16.86
N THR A 188 21.04 -13.79 -17.99
CA THR A 188 20.39 -14.15 -19.26
C THR A 188 20.42 -15.66 -19.54
N LYS A 189 21.10 -16.44 -18.69
CA LYS A 189 21.21 -17.91 -18.79
C LYS A 189 21.01 -18.55 -17.41
N PRO A 190 20.39 -19.75 -17.31
CA PRO A 190 19.93 -20.63 -18.41
C PRO A 190 18.56 -20.27 -19.01
N SER A 191 17.81 -19.34 -18.40
CA SER A 191 16.56 -18.80 -18.94
C SER A 191 16.51 -17.28 -18.79
N VAL A 192 15.68 -16.62 -19.59
CA VAL A 192 15.52 -15.16 -19.56
C VAL A 192 14.87 -14.77 -18.24
N ASN A 193 15.59 -14.04 -17.39
CA ASN A 193 15.05 -13.51 -16.16
C ASN A 193 14.04 -12.39 -16.44
N LEU A 194 12.74 -12.69 -16.30
CA LEU A 194 11.65 -11.72 -16.47
C LEU A 194 11.76 -10.54 -15.48
N LEU A 195 12.38 -10.73 -14.33
CA LEU A 195 12.48 -9.70 -13.28
C LEU A 195 13.63 -8.71 -13.52
N ILE A 196 14.44 -8.91 -14.57
CA ILE A 196 15.60 -8.07 -14.96
C ILE A 196 16.55 -7.89 -13.77
N GLY A 197 17.33 -8.93 -13.47
CA GLY A 197 18.26 -8.93 -12.32
C GLY A 197 19.03 -10.24 -12.14
N PRO A 198 19.57 -10.49 -10.93
CA PRO A 198 20.25 -11.74 -10.58
C PRO A 198 19.30 -12.84 -10.10
N TYR A 199 18.04 -12.85 -10.53
CA TYR A 199 17.02 -13.74 -9.98
C TYR A 199 17.38 -15.23 -10.06
N ALA A 200 17.01 -15.98 -9.02
CA ALA A 200 17.25 -17.42 -8.86
C ALA A 200 18.74 -17.83 -8.97
N SER A 201 19.65 -16.89 -8.70
CA SER A 201 21.08 -17.12 -8.73
C SER A 201 21.62 -17.67 -7.40
N PRO A 202 22.73 -18.44 -7.46
CA PRO A 202 23.63 -18.67 -6.33
C PRO A 202 24.00 -17.37 -5.59
N THR A 203 24.08 -16.25 -6.31
CA THR A 203 24.32 -14.91 -5.75
C THR A 203 23.29 -14.53 -4.67
N LEU A 204 21.99 -14.61 -4.96
CA LEU A 204 20.97 -14.20 -4.00
C LEU A 204 20.90 -15.12 -2.77
N ILE A 205 21.17 -16.42 -2.95
CA ILE A 205 21.34 -17.34 -1.81
C ILE A 205 22.51 -16.87 -0.95
N ARG A 206 23.66 -16.57 -1.56
CA ARG A 206 24.82 -16.09 -0.83
C ARG A 206 24.59 -14.77 -0.09
N LEU A 207 23.75 -13.91 -0.65
CA LEU A 207 23.40 -12.60 -0.08
C LEU A 207 22.37 -12.67 1.05
N GLY A 208 21.74 -13.83 1.29
CA GLY A 208 20.84 -14.02 2.42
C GLY A 208 19.39 -14.33 2.05
N ALA A 209 19.08 -14.76 0.82
CA ALA A 209 17.75 -15.24 0.47
C ALA A 209 17.33 -16.43 1.35
N ARG A 210 16.03 -16.64 1.55
CA ARG A 210 15.53 -17.81 2.28
C ARG A 210 15.85 -19.04 1.44
N PHE A 211 16.72 -19.91 1.93
CA PHE A 211 17.04 -21.19 1.31
C PHE A 211 17.20 -22.22 2.41
N VAL A 212 16.24 -23.16 2.50
CA VAL A 212 16.10 -24.08 3.63
C VAL A 212 17.37 -24.91 3.89
N PRO A 213 18.08 -25.42 2.86
CA PRO A 213 19.34 -26.13 3.08
C PRO A 213 20.42 -25.30 3.78
N CYS A 214 20.42 -23.97 3.64
CA CYS A 214 21.33 -23.10 4.41
C CYS A 214 20.90 -22.91 5.87
N MET A 215 19.66 -23.21 6.22
CA MET A 215 19.05 -22.90 7.51
C MET A 215 19.10 -24.08 8.48
N LYS A 216 19.01 -25.31 7.97
CA LYS A 216 19.11 -26.55 8.74
C LYS A 216 19.50 -27.73 7.83
N PRO A 217 20.04 -28.83 8.38
CA PRO A 217 20.25 -30.07 7.63
C PRO A 217 18.94 -30.65 7.09
N ILE A 218 18.98 -31.23 5.88
CA ILE A 218 17.83 -31.86 5.22
C ILE A 218 18.27 -33.26 4.75
N GLN A 219 17.54 -34.31 5.11
CA GLN A 219 17.92 -35.70 4.80
C GLN A 219 18.01 -36.00 3.29
N SER A 220 17.20 -35.32 2.46
CA SER A 220 17.24 -35.47 1.01
C SER A 220 18.50 -34.88 0.35
N ILE A 221 19.33 -34.16 1.13
CA ILE A 221 20.59 -33.57 0.68
C ILE A 221 21.72 -34.27 1.45
N PRO A 222 22.44 -35.23 0.81
CA PRO A 222 23.54 -35.94 1.45
C PRO A 222 24.68 -35.00 1.89
N ASP A 223 25.41 -35.42 2.92
CA ASP A 223 26.65 -34.76 3.30
C ASP A 223 27.64 -34.78 2.12
N GLY A 224 28.22 -33.63 1.80
CA GLY A 224 29.11 -33.48 0.64
C GLY A 224 28.39 -33.27 -0.70
N ALA A 225 27.06 -33.07 -0.70
CA ALA A 225 26.34 -32.64 -1.89
C ALA A 225 26.94 -31.35 -2.48
N VAL A 226 27.12 -31.34 -3.80
CA VAL A 226 27.60 -30.19 -4.56
C VAL A 226 26.44 -29.50 -5.24
N PHE A 227 26.49 -28.17 -5.26
CA PHE A 227 25.46 -27.34 -5.84
C PHE A 227 26.03 -26.56 -7.03
N PRO A 228 25.21 -26.30 -8.07
CA PRO A 228 25.60 -25.38 -9.12
C PRO A 228 25.81 -24.00 -8.50
N CYS A 229 27.00 -23.46 -8.70
CA CYS A 229 27.37 -22.13 -8.24
C CYS A 229 28.38 -21.49 -9.17
N ILE A 230 28.69 -20.23 -8.89
CA ILE A 230 29.55 -19.42 -9.73
C ILE A 230 31.00 -19.68 -9.32
N ASP A 231 31.76 -20.39 -10.16
CA ASP A 231 33.20 -20.59 -10.00
C ASP A 231 33.95 -19.68 -10.99
N GLN A 232 34.76 -18.78 -10.44
CA GLN A 232 35.56 -17.78 -11.19
C GLN A 232 36.66 -18.42 -12.05
N SER A 233 36.97 -19.70 -11.86
CA SER A 233 38.01 -20.42 -12.61
C SER A 233 37.50 -21.10 -13.88
N LEU A 234 36.18 -21.17 -14.10
CA LEU A 234 35.57 -21.86 -15.23
C LEU A 234 35.01 -20.85 -16.26
N PRO A 235 35.26 -21.07 -17.57
CA PRO A 235 34.76 -20.19 -18.64
C PRO A 235 33.24 -20.28 -18.84
N ASP A 236 32.56 -21.24 -18.20
CA ASP A 236 31.12 -21.42 -18.25
C ASP A 236 30.51 -21.32 -16.84
N ILE A 237 29.66 -20.31 -16.66
CA ILE A 237 28.96 -19.92 -15.42
C ILE A 237 28.07 -21.07 -14.89
N THR A 238 27.80 -22.09 -15.70
CA THR A 238 26.97 -23.24 -15.35
C THR A 238 27.73 -24.47 -14.83
N GLN A 239 29.07 -24.43 -14.75
CA GLN A 239 29.88 -25.62 -14.42
C GLN A 239 30.57 -25.60 -13.06
N GLY A 240 30.48 -24.52 -12.29
CA GLY A 240 31.01 -24.48 -10.94
C GLY A 240 30.22 -25.37 -9.99
N GLN A 241 30.88 -26.37 -9.40
CA GLN A 241 30.33 -27.17 -8.31
C GLN A 241 30.95 -26.70 -7.00
N CYS A 242 30.15 -26.26 -6.04
CA CYS A 242 30.65 -25.93 -4.70
C CYS A 242 29.84 -26.57 -3.60
N THR A 243 30.46 -26.59 -2.42
CA THR A 243 29.84 -27.04 -1.19
C THR A 243 28.68 -26.13 -0.82
N LEU A 244 27.71 -26.67 -0.07
CA LEU A 244 26.60 -25.92 0.49
C LEU A 244 27.07 -24.69 1.29
N GLU A 245 28.15 -24.82 2.06
CA GLU A 245 28.74 -23.72 2.82
C GLU A 245 29.19 -22.55 1.93
N SER A 246 29.84 -22.84 0.80
CA SER A 246 30.28 -21.81 -0.14
C SER A 246 29.10 -21.12 -0.83
N LEU A 247 28.08 -21.89 -1.20
CA LEU A 247 26.83 -21.40 -1.79
C LEU A 247 26.08 -20.48 -0.80
N CYS A 248 25.95 -20.91 0.45
CA CYS A 248 25.24 -20.17 1.48
C CYS A 248 25.98 -18.89 1.88
N GLY A 249 27.31 -18.90 1.95
CA GLY A 249 28.09 -17.77 2.45
C GLY A 249 27.70 -17.38 3.87
N LEU A 250 28.06 -16.17 4.34
CA LEU A 250 27.62 -15.57 5.61
C LEU A 250 27.88 -16.39 6.91
N GLY A 251 28.69 -17.45 6.85
CA GLY A 251 29.05 -18.29 8.02
C GLY A 251 27.89 -19.14 8.54
N GLY A 252 27.82 -19.43 9.83
CA GLY A 252 26.68 -20.17 10.42
C GLY A 252 26.67 -21.67 10.11
N PHE A 253 27.84 -22.28 9.87
CA PHE A 253 28.02 -23.72 9.77
C PHE A 253 28.76 -24.22 11.02
N ASN A 254 28.09 -25.04 11.83
CA ASN A 254 28.67 -25.62 13.05
C ASN A 254 29.02 -27.08 12.79
N ASN A 255 30.31 -27.42 12.76
CA ASN A 255 30.80 -28.77 12.40
C ASN A 255 30.24 -29.26 11.05
N GLY A 256 30.22 -28.38 10.04
CA GLY A 256 29.68 -28.67 8.72
C GLY A 256 28.14 -28.65 8.62
N LYS A 257 27.41 -28.44 9.73
CA LYS A 257 25.95 -28.38 9.73
C LYS A 257 25.43 -26.94 9.59
N PRO A 258 24.56 -26.65 8.62
CA PRO A 258 24.00 -25.30 8.42
C PRO A 258 23.06 -24.89 9.57
N ASN A 259 23.16 -23.62 9.99
CA ASN A 259 22.28 -22.96 10.97
C ASN A 259 22.18 -21.44 10.73
N GLN A 260 21.60 -21.05 9.59
CA GLN A 260 21.40 -19.64 9.23
C GLN A 260 19.97 -19.15 9.49
N TRP A 261 19.55 -19.15 10.77
CA TRP A 261 18.21 -18.72 11.21
C TRP A 261 17.85 -17.29 10.76
N PHE A 262 18.84 -16.41 10.59
CA PHE A 262 18.64 -15.03 10.15
C PHE A 262 18.01 -14.92 8.74
N ARG A 263 17.98 -16.02 7.97
CA ARG A 263 17.30 -16.13 6.68
C ARG A 263 15.76 -16.12 6.77
N PHE A 264 15.19 -16.01 7.97
CA PHE A 264 13.80 -15.57 8.13
C PHE A 264 13.64 -14.04 8.04
N ILE A 265 14.72 -13.27 8.16
CA ILE A 265 14.71 -11.81 8.26
C ILE A 265 15.38 -11.16 7.05
N THR A 266 16.61 -11.57 6.73
CA THR A 266 17.41 -11.00 5.64
C THR A 266 16.70 -10.93 4.29
N PRO A 267 15.86 -11.90 3.87
CA PRO A 267 15.28 -11.86 2.54
C PRO A 267 14.23 -10.75 2.37
N ILE A 268 13.71 -10.15 3.45
CA ILE A 268 12.75 -9.02 3.41
C ILE A 268 13.33 -7.83 2.63
N PHE A 269 14.66 -7.68 2.67
CA PHE A 269 15.34 -6.54 2.07
C PHE A 269 15.90 -6.81 0.68
N LEU A 270 15.97 -8.08 0.27
CA LEU A 270 16.55 -8.50 -1.00
C LEU A 270 15.49 -8.51 -2.12
N HIS A 271 15.92 -8.32 -3.36
CA HIS A 271 15.04 -8.34 -4.53
C HIS A 271 15.60 -9.19 -5.68
N GLY A 272 14.71 -9.74 -6.50
CA GLY A 272 15.09 -10.62 -7.61
C GLY A 272 15.58 -9.87 -8.85
N GLY A 273 15.36 -8.56 -8.87
CA GLY A 273 15.61 -7.70 -10.02
C GLY A 273 14.75 -6.44 -9.97
N VAL A 274 14.94 -5.58 -10.96
CA VAL A 274 14.33 -4.24 -11.00
C VAL A 274 12.82 -4.31 -11.04
N VAL A 275 12.21 -5.22 -11.82
CA VAL A 275 10.75 -5.31 -11.93
C VAL A 275 10.13 -5.70 -10.59
N HIS A 276 10.70 -6.71 -9.92
CA HIS A 276 10.24 -7.13 -8.59
C HIS A 276 10.39 -6.00 -7.57
N PHE A 277 11.52 -5.29 -7.57
CA PHE A 277 11.73 -4.13 -6.72
C PHE A 277 10.70 -3.02 -6.98
N LEU A 278 10.49 -2.64 -8.24
CA LEU A 278 9.57 -1.56 -8.60
C LEU A 278 8.13 -1.88 -8.17
N VAL A 279 7.63 -3.09 -8.42
CA VAL A 279 6.28 -3.50 -8.00
C VAL A 279 6.13 -3.40 -6.47
N ASN A 280 7.12 -3.89 -5.71
CA ASN A 280 7.11 -3.76 -4.26
C ASN A 280 7.16 -2.28 -3.82
N MET A 281 8.02 -1.47 -4.43
CA MET A 281 8.20 -0.07 -4.03
C MET A 281 7.00 0.80 -4.35
N ILE A 282 6.30 0.55 -5.47
CA ILE A 282 5.05 1.25 -5.80
C ILE A 282 4.04 1.03 -4.68
N PHE A 283 3.77 -0.23 -4.32
CA PHE A 283 2.82 -0.53 -3.24
C PHE A 283 3.30 -0.01 -1.88
N GLN A 284 4.58 -0.17 -1.56
CA GLN A 284 5.16 0.26 -0.29
C GLN A 284 5.12 1.79 -0.11
N LEU A 285 5.46 2.57 -1.14
CA LEU A 285 5.51 4.03 -1.07
C LEU A 285 4.13 4.69 -1.23
N GLN A 286 3.21 4.07 -1.96
CA GLN A 286 1.83 4.57 -2.08
C GLN A 286 1.00 4.17 -0.85
N THR A 287 0.86 2.86 -0.63
CA THR A 287 -0.04 2.29 0.37
C THR A 287 0.66 2.17 1.73
N GLY A 288 1.85 1.59 1.77
CA GLY A 288 2.58 1.38 3.03
C GLY A 288 2.83 2.68 3.79
N ARG A 289 3.30 3.71 3.09
CA ARG A 289 3.48 5.07 3.61
C ARG A 289 2.21 5.65 4.23
N GLN A 290 1.07 5.46 3.57
CA GLN A 290 -0.21 5.96 4.06
C GLN A 290 -0.61 5.24 5.36
N VAL A 291 -0.53 3.91 5.36
CA VAL A 291 -0.82 3.09 6.55
C VAL A 291 0.11 3.45 7.72
N GLU A 292 1.39 3.69 7.46
CA GLU A 292 2.32 4.16 8.49
C GLU A 292 1.93 5.53 9.05
N SER A 293 1.54 6.47 8.19
CA SER A 293 1.10 7.81 8.62
C SER A 293 -0.14 7.72 9.53
N ASP A 294 -1.04 6.78 9.28
CA ASP A 294 -2.25 6.59 10.09
C ASP A 294 -1.98 5.86 11.42
N MET A 295 -1.10 4.87 11.41
CA MET A 295 -0.88 4.00 12.58
C MET A 295 0.25 4.48 13.48
N GLY A 296 1.25 5.15 12.91
CA GLY A 296 2.52 5.50 13.52
C GLY A 296 3.64 4.49 13.22
N TRP A 297 4.86 5.02 13.09
CA TRP A 297 6.05 4.30 12.61
C TRP A 297 6.35 3.00 13.37
N TRP A 298 6.22 2.99 14.70
CA TRP A 298 6.60 1.84 15.53
C TRP A 298 5.59 0.68 15.43
N ARG A 299 4.29 0.97 15.26
CA ARG A 299 3.27 -0.08 15.06
C ARG A 299 3.42 -0.68 13.67
N TYR A 300 3.56 0.20 12.69
CA TYR A 300 3.78 -0.18 11.31
C TYR A 300 5.04 -1.03 11.16
N SER A 301 6.15 -0.66 11.81
CA SER A 301 7.39 -1.44 11.75
C SER A 301 7.25 -2.85 12.34
N ILE A 302 6.53 -3.01 13.46
CA ILE A 302 6.27 -4.33 14.05
C ILE A 302 5.40 -5.18 13.12
N ILE A 303 4.36 -4.60 12.53
CA ILE A 303 3.49 -5.31 11.57
C ILE A 303 4.29 -5.71 10.33
N TYR A 304 5.00 -4.76 9.72
CA TYR A 304 5.77 -4.98 8.51
C TYR A 304 6.81 -6.09 8.71
N MET A 305 7.66 -5.95 9.74
CA MET A 305 8.70 -6.95 10.03
C MET A 305 8.09 -8.27 10.50
N GLY A 306 7.08 -8.24 11.37
CA GLY A 306 6.42 -9.43 11.88
C GLY A 306 5.74 -10.25 10.78
N SER A 307 5.06 -9.59 9.85
CA SER A 307 4.45 -10.22 8.67
C SER A 307 5.50 -10.78 7.72
N GLY A 308 6.57 -10.04 7.42
CA GLY A 308 7.65 -10.53 6.56
C GLY A 308 8.33 -11.77 7.15
N ILE A 309 8.71 -11.71 8.43
CA ILE A 309 9.38 -12.81 9.14
C ILE A 309 8.45 -14.04 9.21
N PHE A 310 7.21 -13.84 9.64
CA PHE A 310 6.25 -14.95 9.71
C PHE A 310 5.94 -15.53 8.33
N GLY A 311 5.87 -14.68 7.30
CA GLY A 311 5.75 -15.10 5.91
C GLY A 311 6.87 -16.08 5.54
N PHE A 312 8.13 -15.72 5.76
CA PHE A 312 9.24 -16.62 5.47
C PHE A 312 9.27 -17.87 6.34
N ILE A 313 8.80 -17.81 7.59
CA ILE A 313 8.62 -19.01 8.42
C ILE A 313 7.54 -19.93 7.81
N PHE A 314 6.41 -19.37 7.37
CA PHE A 314 5.34 -20.11 6.72
C PHE A 314 5.82 -20.74 5.41
N GLY A 315 6.50 -19.97 4.56
CA GLY A 315 7.12 -20.45 3.33
C GLY A 315 8.17 -21.54 3.58
N ALA A 316 8.99 -21.44 4.63
CA ALA A 316 9.96 -22.47 4.96
C ALA A 316 9.33 -23.80 5.40
N ASN A 317 8.07 -23.80 5.83
CA ASN A 317 7.34 -25.00 6.22
C ASN A 317 6.58 -25.65 5.05
N PHE A 318 6.22 -24.91 4.00
CA PHE A 318 5.27 -25.41 3.00
C PHE A 318 5.72 -25.21 1.55
N SER A 319 6.63 -24.27 1.28
CA SER A 319 7.26 -24.12 -0.04
C SER A 319 8.38 -25.14 -0.21
N SER A 320 8.70 -25.45 -1.48
CA SER A 320 9.83 -26.32 -1.80
C SER A 320 11.12 -25.86 -1.10
N VAL A 321 11.81 -26.80 -0.45
CA VAL A 321 13.04 -26.53 0.28
C VAL A 321 14.19 -26.13 -0.64
N THR A 322 14.16 -26.52 -1.92
CA THR A 322 15.21 -26.25 -2.91
C THR A 322 15.00 -24.97 -3.72
N ILE A 323 13.92 -24.22 -3.49
CA ILE A 323 13.64 -22.97 -4.19
C ILE A 323 13.95 -21.78 -3.25
N PRO A 324 14.88 -20.89 -3.61
CA PRO A 324 15.15 -19.71 -2.80
C PRO A 324 13.99 -18.70 -2.88
N SER A 325 13.76 -17.98 -1.79
CA SER A 325 12.69 -16.97 -1.68
C SER A 325 13.17 -15.70 -1.01
N LEU A 326 12.66 -14.55 -1.47
CA LEU A 326 13.09 -13.22 -1.06
C LEU A 326 12.05 -12.17 -1.48
N GLY A 327 12.21 -10.96 -0.97
CA GLY A 327 11.35 -9.83 -1.29
C GLY A 327 10.61 -9.29 -0.08
N ALA A 328 10.27 -8.02 -0.19
CA ALA A 328 9.41 -7.32 0.77
C ALA A 328 7.97 -7.85 0.78
N SER A 329 7.56 -8.56 -0.26
CA SER A 329 6.16 -8.87 -0.58
C SER A 329 5.39 -9.56 0.54
N GLY A 330 5.99 -10.47 1.32
CA GLY A 330 5.34 -11.03 2.51
C GLY A 330 4.91 -9.97 3.53
N SER A 331 5.75 -8.95 3.75
CA SER A 331 5.42 -7.79 4.59
C SER A 331 4.28 -6.97 3.98
N LEU A 332 4.29 -6.78 2.65
CA LEU A 332 3.27 -6.02 1.92
C LEU A 332 1.91 -6.72 1.93
N PHE A 333 1.86 -8.05 1.79
CA PHE A 333 0.64 -8.83 2.01
C PHE A 333 0.13 -8.69 3.45
N GLY A 334 1.04 -8.56 4.42
CA GLY A 334 0.69 -8.17 5.79
C GLY A 334 -0.03 -6.82 5.86
N ILE A 335 0.46 -5.82 5.12
CA ILE A 335 -0.21 -4.51 5.01
C ILE A 335 -1.59 -4.65 4.35
N ILE A 336 -1.76 -5.49 3.33
CA ILE A 336 -3.09 -5.79 2.75
C ILE A 336 -4.02 -6.40 3.81
N GLY A 337 -3.52 -7.31 4.66
CA GLY A 337 -4.28 -7.85 5.79
C GLY A 337 -4.69 -6.79 6.80
N VAL A 338 -3.82 -5.81 7.07
CA VAL A 338 -4.14 -4.64 7.91
C VAL A 338 -5.22 -3.77 7.27
N LEU A 339 -5.15 -3.48 5.97
CA LEU A 339 -6.19 -2.72 5.27
C LEU A 339 -7.57 -3.39 5.37
N LEU A 340 -7.61 -4.72 5.28
CA LEU A 340 -8.86 -5.48 5.44
C LEU A 340 -9.44 -5.28 6.84
N ILE A 341 -8.62 -5.38 7.88
CA ILE A 341 -9.06 -5.16 9.25
C ILE A 341 -9.47 -3.70 9.49
N ASP A 342 -8.75 -2.73 8.94
CA ASP A 342 -9.08 -1.30 9.06
C ASP A 342 -10.46 -1.02 8.46
N LEU A 343 -10.72 -1.54 7.25
CA LEU A 343 -12.01 -1.41 6.58
C LEU A 343 -13.16 -2.05 7.39
N LEU A 344 -12.95 -3.26 7.92
CA LEU A 344 -13.98 -3.98 8.68
C LEU A 344 -14.28 -3.30 10.03
N GLN A 345 -13.25 -2.80 10.72
CA GLN A 345 -13.42 -2.13 12.02
C GLN A 345 -14.01 -0.74 11.88
N ASN A 346 -13.71 -0.03 10.79
CA ASN A 346 -14.19 1.32 10.52
C ASN A 346 -15.34 1.36 9.50
N TRP A 347 -16.05 0.25 9.30
CA TRP A 347 -17.14 0.11 8.32
C TRP A 347 -18.15 1.26 8.31
N LYS A 348 -18.47 1.81 9.49
CA LYS A 348 -19.44 2.91 9.65
C LYS A 348 -18.91 4.29 9.22
N LEU A 349 -17.60 4.44 9.06
CA LEU A 349 -16.92 5.68 8.65
C LEU A 349 -16.58 5.69 7.16
N VAL A 350 -16.75 4.57 6.48
CA VAL A 350 -16.51 4.47 5.03
C VAL A 350 -17.80 4.82 4.29
N VAL A 351 -17.69 5.62 3.24
CA VAL A 351 -18.85 6.10 2.46
C VAL A 351 -19.56 4.96 1.74
N SER A 352 -18.78 4.12 1.06
CA SER A 352 -19.27 2.98 0.27
C SER A 352 -18.56 1.68 0.68
N PRO A 353 -18.79 1.17 1.90
CA PRO A 353 -17.96 0.12 2.48
C PRO A 353 -18.02 -1.21 1.71
N CYS A 354 -19.18 -1.55 1.13
CA CYS A 354 -19.30 -2.74 0.28
C CYS A 354 -18.44 -2.62 -0.98
N TRP A 355 -18.40 -1.43 -1.61
CA TRP A 355 -17.60 -1.19 -2.80
C TRP A 355 -16.10 -1.23 -2.50
N GLU A 356 -15.68 -0.59 -1.40
CA GLU A 356 -14.29 -0.66 -0.92
C GLU A 356 -13.88 -2.10 -0.58
N LEU A 357 -14.78 -2.88 0.03
CA LEU A 357 -14.53 -4.29 0.32
C LEU A 357 -14.39 -5.09 -0.98
N THR A 358 -15.27 -4.89 -1.97
CA THR A 358 -15.17 -5.56 -3.26
C THR A 358 -13.84 -5.25 -3.95
N LYS A 359 -13.41 -3.98 -4.00
CA LYS A 359 -12.11 -3.61 -4.58
C LYS A 359 -10.95 -4.28 -3.84
N LEU A 360 -10.97 -4.25 -2.50
CA LEU A 360 -9.91 -4.86 -1.70
C LEU A 360 -9.86 -6.39 -1.88
N LEU A 361 -11.02 -7.05 -1.95
CA LEU A 361 -11.11 -8.48 -2.23
C LEU A 361 -10.59 -8.83 -3.63
N LEU A 362 -10.89 -8.01 -4.65
CA LEU A 362 -10.33 -8.17 -5.99
C LEU A 362 -8.80 -8.05 -5.98
N VAL A 363 -8.25 -7.07 -5.26
CA VAL A 363 -6.80 -6.93 -5.07
C VAL A 363 -6.21 -8.16 -4.38
N ILE A 364 -6.84 -8.65 -3.31
CA ILE A 364 -6.40 -9.85 -2.58
C ILE A 364 -6.40 -11.08 -3.50
N ILE A 365 -7.50 -11.34 -4.20
CA ILE A 365 -7.64 -12.48 -5.11
C ILE A 365 -6.61 -12.39 -6.22
N PHE A 366 -6.51 -11.25 -6.90
CA PHE A 366 -5.56 -11.06 -7.98
C PHE A 366 -4.11 -11.21 -7.51
N SER A 367 -3.78 -10.71 -6.31
CA SER A 367 -2.43 -10.85 -5.74
C SER A 367 -2.08 -12.31 -5.47
N PHE A 368 -3.00 -13.11 -4.91
CA PHE A 368 -2.78 -14.54 -4.70
C PHE A 368 -2.77 -15.36 -6.00
N LEU A 369 -3.51 -14.93 -7.02
CA LEU A 369 -3.45 -15.54 -8.37
C LEU A 369 -2.10 -15.27 -9.04
N LEU A 370 -1.58 -14.04 -8.94
CA LEU A 370 -0.22 -13.72 -9.39
C LEU A 370 0.82 -14.52 -8.62
N GLY A 371 0.58 -14.80 -7.33
CA GLY A 371 1.42 -15.68 -6.51
C GLY A 371 1.55 -17.12 -7.01
N LEU A 372 0.65 -17.58 -7.90
CA LEU A 372 0.74 -18.90 -8.53
C LEU A 372 1.71 -18.95 -9.72
N ILE A 373 2.27 -17.81 -10.12
CA ILE A 373 3.33 -17.76 -11.12
C ILE A 373 4.58 -18.46 -10.57
N PRO A 374 5.25 -19.29 -11.37
CA PRO A 374 6.55 -19.89 -11.05
C PRO A 374 7.50 -18.99 -10.26
N ILE A 375 8.16 -19.61 -9.27
CA ILE A 375 9.25 -19.00 -8.50
C ILE A 375 8.79 -17.89 -7.53
N ILE A 376 7.50 -17.51 -7.54
CA ILE A 376 6.89 -16.70 -6.49
C ILE A 376 6.53 -17.60 -5.30
N ASP A 377 6.81 -17.11 -4.10
CA ASP A 377 6.56 -17.82 -2.84
C ASP A 377 5.21 -17.37 -2.25
N ASN A 378 4.13 -17.94 -2.77
CA ASN A 378 2.76 -17.63 -2.34
C ASN A 378 2.51 -18.05 -0.88
N PHE A 379 3.19 -19.08 -0.38
CA PHE A 379 3.13 -19.42 1.05
C PHE A 379 3.67 -18.29 1.92
N SER A 380 4.75 -17.63 1.51
CA SER A 380 5.24 -16.45 2.22
C SER A 380 4.22 -15.29 2.19
N HIS A 381 3.47 -15.14 1.10
CA HIS A 381 2.38 -14.16 1.00
C HIS A 381 1.19 -14.50 1.91
N ILE A 382 0.77 -15.77 1.93
CA ILE A 382 -0.29 -16.28 2.82
C ILE A 382 0.09 -16.06 4.28
N GLY A 383 1.30 -16.45 4.67
CA GLY A 383 1.81 -16.24 6.03
C GLY A 383 1.83 -14.75 6.39
N GLY A 384 2.37 -13.91 5.51
CA GLY A 384 2.41 -12.46 5.68
C GLY A 384 1.02 -11.85 5.91
N PHE A 385 0.04 -12.23 5.08
CA PHE A 385 -1.36 -11.79 5.17
C PHE A 385 -2.02 -12.22 6.49
N ILE A 386 -1.89 -13.49 6.89
CA ILE A 386 -2.42 -14.01 8.16
C ILE A 386 -1.83 -13.23 9.34
N MET A 387 -0.51 -13.06 9.37
CA MET A 387 0.14 -12.34 10.45
C MET A 387 -0.21 -10.85 10.45
N GLY A 388 -0.41 -10.26 9.28
CA GLY A 388 -0.86 -8.87 9.13
C GLY A 388 -2.25 -8.64 9.72
N ILE A 389 -3.18 -9.58 9.50
CA ILE A 389 -4.50 -9.58 10.14
C ILE A 389 -4.36 -9.64 11.67
N LEU A 390 -3.57 -10.59 12.18
CA LEU A 390 -3.42 -10.79 13.63
C LEU A 390 -2.74 -9.60 14.31
N LEU A 391 -1.60 -9.13 13.78
CA LEU A 391 -0.90 -7.96 14.32
C LEU A 391 -1.68 -6.66 14.10
N GLY A 392 -2.42 -6.55 13.00
CA GLY A 392 -3.36 -5.46 12.75
C GLY A 392 -4.44 -5.39 13.83
N LEU A 393 -5.09 -6.51 14.15
CA LEU A 393 -6.05 -6.59 15.26
C LEU A 393 -5.44 -6.17 16.59
N VAL A 394 -4.19 -6.56 16.87
CA VAL A 394 -3.48 -6.24 18.12
C VAL A 394 -3.10 -4.76 18.21
N LEU A 395 -2.47 -4.21 17.17
CA LEU A 395 -1.73 -2.95 17.22
C LEU A 395 -2.47 -1.75 16.65
N MET A 396 -3.44 -1.95 15.74
CA MET A 396 -4.11 -0.85 15.05
C MET A 396 -4.84 0.08 16.01
N PRO A 397 -4.74 1.42 15.84
CA PRO A 397 -5.60 2.35 16.57
C PRO A 397 -7.04 2.24 16.04
N THR A 398 -8.01 1.94 16.90
CA THR A 398 -9.41 1.78 16.49
C THR A 398 -10.28 2.93 16.99
N ILE A 399 -11.21 3.40 16.14
CA ILE A 399 -12.21 4.39 16.53
C ILE A 399 -13.35 3.67 17.22
N THR A 400 -13.72 4.13 18.41
CA THR A 400 -14.73 3.48 19.23
C THR A 400 -16.09 4.13 19.06
N PHE A 401 -17.06 3.39 18.51
CA PHE A 401 -18.44 3.85 18.33
C PHE A 401 -19.33 3.62 19.57
N SER A 402 -18.99 2.63 20.40
CA SER A 402 -19.78 2.31 21.61
C SER A 402 -18.94 1.57 22.64
N LYS A 403 -19.43 1.49 23.88
CA LYS A 403 -18.78 0.68 24.95
C LYS A 403 -18.69 -0.80 24.56
N VAL A 404 -19.71 -1.32 23.88
CA VAL A 404 -19.75 -2.71 23.38
C VAL A 404 -18.70 -2.91 22.29
N HIS A 405 -18.61 -2.00 21.32
CA HIS A 405 -17.61 -2.07 20.26
C HIS A 405 -16.18 -1.97 20.83
N LYS A 406 -15.96 -1.11 21.84
CA LYS A 406 -14.68 -1.03 22.55
C LYS A 406 -14.31 -2.36 23.23
N ARG A 407 -15.26 -3.00 23.93
CA ARG A 407 -15.06 -4.31 24.57
C ARG A 407 -14.75 -5.39 23.52
N PHE A 408 -15.50 -5.42 22.42
CA PHE A 408 -15.29 -6.35 21.32
C PHE A 408 -13.87 -6.25 20.73
N ASN A 409 -13.41 -5.04 20.40
CA ASN A 409 -12.05 -4.83 19.90
C ASN A 409 -10.97 -5.25 20.91
N TRP A 410 -11.21 -5.04 22.22
CA TRP A 410 -10.29 -5.51 23.26
C TRP A 410 -10.24 -7.03 23.35
N VAL A 411 -11.38 -7.72 23.23
CA VAL A 411 -11.43 -9.19 23.19
C VAL A 411 -10.67 -9.71 21.98
N LEU A 412 -10.87 -9.11 20.79
CA LEU A 412 -10.10 -9.48 19.59
C LEU A 412 -8.59 -9.31 19.79
N ARG A 413 -8.13 -8.23 20.45
CA ARG A 413 -6.71 -8.03 20.78
C ARG A 413 -6.17 -9.13 21.71
N ILE A 414 -6.92 -9.45 22.77
CA ILE A 414 -6.54 -10.46 23.76
C ILE A 414 -6.47 -11.86 23.13
N ILE A 415 -7.31 -12.14 22.12
CA ILE A 415 -7.31 -13.42 21.40
C ILE A 415 -6.23 -13.46 20.30
N ALA A 416 -6.07 -12.39 19.54
CA ALA A 416 -5.16 -12.36 18.40
C ALA A 416 -3.68 -12.47 18.81
N LEU A 417 -3.29 -11.85 19.92
CA LEU A 417 -1.89 -11.90 20.41
C LEU A 417 -1.40 -13.32 20.73
N PRO A 418 -2.09 -14.13 21.56
CA PRO A 418 -1.67 -15.51 21.84
C PRO A 418 -1.76 -16.38 20.59
N ILE A 419 -2.74 -16.18 19.70
CA ILE A 419 -2.80 -16.92 18.42
C ILE A 419 -1.55 -16.61 17.59
N ALA A 420 -1.16 -15.35 17.43
CA ALA A 420 0.05 -14.97 16.71
C ALA A 420 1.30 -15.62 17.32
N ALA A 421 1.44 -15.57 18.65
CA ALA A 421 2.58 -16.17 19.36
C ALA A 421 2.63 -17.70 19.21
N LEU A 422 1.48 -18.38 19.33
CA LEU A 422 1.38 -19.82 19.14
C LEU A 422 1.71 -20.22 17.70
N LEU A 423 1.25 -19.47 16.70
CA LEU A 423 1.59 -19.74 15.31
C LEU A 423 3.10 -19.62 15.06
N PHE A 424 3.76 -18.58 15.58
CA PHE A 424 5.23 -18.48 15.52
C PHE A 424 5.90 -19.68 16.18
N TYR A 425 5.50 -20.02 17.41
CA TYR A 425 6.06 -21.14 18.15
C TYR A 425 5.91 -22.47 17.40
N PHE A 426 4.69 -22.80 16.96
CA PHE A 426 4.41 -24.08 16.31
C PHE A 426 5.11 -24.20 14.96
N LEU A 427 5.13 -23.16 14.13
CA LEU A 427 5.78 -23.24 12.82
C LEU A 427 7.31 -23.25 12.90
N ILE A 428 7.91 -22.54 13.86
CA ILE A 428 9.35 -22.63 14.11
C ILE A 428 9.69 -24.04 14.61
N THR A 429 8.92 -24.57 15.56
CA THR A 429 9.10 -25.93 16.09
C THR A 429 8.94 -26.97 14.99
N ASN A 430 7.92 -26.83 14.15
CA ASN A 430 7.68 -27.73 13.02
C ASN A 430 8.83 -27.67 11.99
N PHE A 431 9.35 -26.48 11.70
CA PHE A 431 10.47 -26.31 10.79
C PHE A 431 11.74 -27.04 11.28
N TYR A 432 12.09 -26.92 12.55
CA TYR A 432 13.31 -27.52 13.09
C TYR A 432 13.18 -29.01 13.43
N ASN A 433 11.97 -29.52 13.69
CA ASN A 433 11.76 -30.91 14.10
C ASN A 433 11.37 -31.87 12.96
N ASN A 434 10.96 -31.38 11.79
CA ASN A 434 10.67 -32.22 10.62
C ASN A 434 11.74 -32.04 9.55
N ASP A 435 12.18 -33.11 8.90
CA ASP A 435 13.26 -33.06 7.90
C ASP A 435 12.87 -32.24 6.66
N ASP A 436 11.75 -32.57 6.02
CA ASP A 436 11.17 -31.80 4.92
C ASP A 436 9.67 -31.49 5.20
N PRO A 437 9.40 -30.37 5.91
CA PRO A 437 8.03 -29.95 6.23
C PRO A 437 7.13 -29.79 5.00
N ALA A 438 7.71 -29.48 3.83
CA ALA A 438 6.94 -29.27 2.61
C ALA A 438 6.28 -30.56 2.09
N GLN A 439 6.82 -31.73 2.44
CA GLN A 439 6.24 -33.03 2.07
C GLN A 439 5.03 -33.43 2.91
N SER A 440 4.81 -32.78 4.06
CA SER A 440 3.68 -33.11 4.94
C SER A 440 2.32 -32.82 4.31
N CYS A 441 2.27 -32.05 3.22
CA CYS A 441 1.04 -31.68 2.53
C CYS A 441 1.19 -31.78 0.99
N PRO A 442 0.91 -32.94 0.38
CA PRO A 442 1.10 -33.15 -1.05
C PRO A 442 0.27 -32.22 -1.96
N TRP A 443 -0.90 -31.75 -1.49
CA TRP A 443 -1.76 -30.82 -2.24
C TRP A 443 -1.36 -29.36 -2.05
N CYS A 444 -0.61 -29.03 -0.99
CA CYS A 444 -0.21 -27.66 -0.68
C CYS A 444 0.61 -27.02 -1.80
N LYS A 445 1.34 -27.81 -2.60
CA LYS A 445 2.06 -27.29 -3.78
C LYS A 445 1.17 -26.44 -4.71
N TYR A 446 -0.13 -26.77 -4.84
CA TYR A 446 -1.07 -26.03 -5.69
C TYR A 446 -1.48 -24.66 -5.13
N LEU A 447 -1.12 -24.35 -3.88
CA LEU A 447 -1.22 -22.99 -3.35
C LEU A 447 -0.05 -22.12 -3.81
N ASN A 448 1.06 -22.72 -4.25
CA ASN A 448 2.26 -22.01 -4.69
C ASN A 448 2.46 -22.00 -6.21
N CYS A 449 1.68 -22.80 -6.94
CA CYS A 449 1.78 -22.91 -8.40
C CYS A 449 0.44 -23.37 -8.99
N ALA A 450 0.14 -22.90 -10.20
CA ALA A 450 -0.99 -23.43 -10.96
C ALA A 450 -0.57 -24.70 -11.74
N PRO A 451 -1.42 -25.76 -11.82
CA PRO A 451 -1.11 -26.99 -12.55
C PRO A 451 -1.29 -26.82 -14.06
N ILE A 452 -0.63 -25.82 -14.63
CA ILE A 452 -0.64 -25.50 -16.06
C ILE A 452 0.79 -25.53 -16.58
N ALA A 453 0.99 -26.11 -17.76
CA ALA A 453 2.29 -26.09 -18.47
C ALA A 453 3.52 -26.50 -17.59
N GLY A 454 3.35 -27.42 -16.64
CA GLY A 454 4.43 -27.89 -15.76
C GLY A 454 4.94 -26.86 -14.74
N TRP A 455 4.20 -25.78 -14.45
CA TRP A 455 4.62 -24.74 -13.51
C TRP A 455 4.84 -25.23 -12.08
N CYS A 456 4.20 -26.35 -11.72
CA CYS A 456 4.37 -27.02 -10.44
C CYS A 456 5.52 -28.03 -10.40
N ASP A 457 6.09 -28.36 -11.55
CA ASP A 457 7.16 -29.35 -11.69
C ASP A 457 8.54 -28.68 -11.76
N ILE A 458 8.60 -27.38 -11.44
CA ILE A 458 9.84 -26.62 -11.40
C ILE A 458 10.63 -27.07 -10.19
N ASP A 459 11.60 -27.92 -10.47
CA ASP A 459 12.62 -28.29 -9.53
C ASP A 459 13.51 -27.07 -9.23
N GLY A 460 13.67 -26.76 -7.94
CA GLY A 460 14.61 -25.74 -7.50
C GLY A 460 16.07 -26.12 -7.74
N ILE A 461 17.00 -25.50 -7.02
CA ILE A 461 18.41 -25.85 -7.12
C ILE A 461 18.60 -27.28 -6.59
N LYS A 462 18.73 -28.23 -7.53
CA LYS A 462 19.04 -29.63 -7.25
C LYS A 462 20.54 -29.78 -6.99
N ASN A 463 20.87 -30.75 -6.14
CA ASN A 463 22.24 -31.18 -5.94
C ASN A 463 22.75 -31.72 -7.29
N ALA A 464 23.90 -31.23 -7.75
CA ALA A 464 24.68 -31.99 -8.70
C ALA A 464 25.17 -33.25 -7.94
N THR A 465 25.08 -34.38 -8.62
CA THR A 465 25.33 -35.74 -8.14
C THR A 465 26.44 -35.85 -7.09
N THR A 466 26.29 -36.77 -6.11
CA THR A 466 27.45 -37.32 -5.39
C THR A 466 28.46 -37.75 -6.43
N THR A 467 29.66 -37.17 -6.43
CA THR A 467 30.78 -37.67 -7.22
C THR A 467 30.93 -39.15 -6.89
N SER A 468 30.47 -40.04 -7.78
CA SER A 468 30.86 -41.44 -7.72
C SER A 468 32.37 -41.43 -7.88
N ASN A 469 33.06 -41.75 -6.79
CA ASN A 469 34.48 -41.98 -6.79
C ASN A 469 34.78 -42.99 -7.92
N PRO A 470 35.60 -42.68 -8.94
CA PRO A 470 35.87 -43.61 -10.04
C PRO A 470 36.62 -44.89 -9.61
N ASN A 471 36.93 -45.03 -8.32
CA ASN A 471 37.82 -46.05 -7.77
C ASN A 471 37.12 -46.94 -6.73
N ASN A 472 36.01 -47.58 -7.10
CA ASN A 472 35.66 -48.84 -6.45
C ASN A 472 34.96 -49.77 -7.47
N PRO A 473 35.57 -50.91 -7.82
CA PRO A 473 35.14 -51.79 -8.90
C PRO A 473 33.81 -52.50 -8.66
#